data_AF-A0A843BKB9-F1
#
_entry.id   AF-A0A843BKB9-F1
#
_cell.length_a   1.000
_cell.length_b   1.000
_cell.length_c   1.000
_cell.angle_alpha   90.00
_cell.angle_beta   90.00
_cell.angle_gamma   90.00
#
_symmetry.space_group_name_H-M   'P 1'
#
loop_
_entity.id
_entity.type
_entity.pdbx_description
1 polymer ?
#
loop_
_entity_poly.entity_id
_entity_poly.type
_entity_poly.pdbx_seq_one_letter_code
_entity_poly.pdbx_strand_id
1 'polypeptide(L)'
;MTEIDPSTRKFMRIELDATENDAYTNFTESIRGAETRRGYIRNLTRFLDMIPDDVFEQYLGEQPKKKSRDVKEMSQLFIDLARKDIAVTKSILKSYVKEVKQEVDSNKISPNTVSNRLKPIKALLSANEVDVSWKLINKMLPRRTKSEDRAYTREEIHKMIECCTDVTDNLKLIVVQTKMYQAL
;
A
#
# COMPACT_ATOMS: atom_id res chain seq x y z
N MET A 1 -43.09 -4.68 38.68
CA MET A 1 -42.87 -4.62 37.23
C MET A 1 -42.49 -3.19 36.92
N THR A 2 -41.20 -2.91 36.70
CA THR A 2 -40.70 -1.57 36.39
C THR A 2 -40.92 -1.31 34.91
N GLU A 3 -41.83 -0.39 34.60
CA GLU A 3 -42.07 0.08 33.24
C GLU A 3 -40.81 0.78 32.72
N ILE A 4 -40.26 0.25 31.64
CA ILE A 4 -39.15 0.87 30.92
C ILE A 4 -39.77 1.94 30.02
N ASP A 5 -39.54 3.22 30.35
CA ASP A 5 -39.94 4.36 29.53
C ASP A 5 -39.39 4.19 28.08
N PRO A 6 -40.26 4.13 27.04
CA PRO A 6 -39.83 3.98 25.65
C PRO A 6 -39.04 5.18 25.11
N SER A 7 -39.03 6.31 25.83
CA SER A 7 -38.51 7.61 25.39
C SER A 7 -36.98 7.70 25.30
N THR A 8 -36.22 6.78 25.92
CA THR A 8 -34.75 6.89 26.00
C THR A 8 -33.97 6.21 24.87
N ARG A 9 -34.64 5.68 23.83
CA ARG A 9 -33.93 5.28 22.60
C ARG A 9 -33.59 6.52 21.78
N LYS A 10 -32.42 7.10 22.05
CA LYS A 10 -31.77 8.06 21.15
C LYS A 10 -31.58 7.36 19.79
N PHE A 11 -32.50 7.60 18.87
CA PHE A 11 -32.38 7.10 17.50
C PHE A 11 -31.13 7.73 16.90
N MET A 12 -30.06 6.95 16.77
CA MET A 12 -28.92 7.30 15.92
C MET A 12 -29.47 7.36 14.49
N ARG A 13 -29.73 8.58 14.01
CA ARG A 13 -30.06 8.82 12.61
C ARG A 13 -28.74 8.83 11.85
N ILE A 14 -28.63 8.01 10.82
CA ILE A 14 -27.52 8.07 9.88
C ILE A 14 -27.82 9.26 8.98
N GLU A 15 -26.99 10.30 9.06
CA GLU A 15 -27.02 11.41 8.13
C GLU A 15 -26.14 11.08 6.93
N LEU A 16 -26.56 11.50 5.74
CA LEU A 16 -25.73 11.39 4.55
C LEU A 16 -24.52 12.31 4.73
N ASP A 17 -23.32 11.74 4.65
CA ASP A 17 -22.11 12.53 4.65
C ASP A 17 -22.03 13.31 3.33
N ALA A 18 -22.31 14.61 3.40
CA ALA A 18 -22.28 15.52 2.27
C ALA A 18 -20.87 16.12 2.05
N THR A 19 -19.84 15.60 2.74
CA THR A 19 -18.47 16.09 2.53
C THR A 19 -17.94 15.61 1.18
N GLU A 20 -17.92 16.53 0.22
CA GLU A 20 -17.21 16.37 -1.05
C GLU A 20 -15.70 16.44 -0.75
N ASN A 21 -15.17 15.33 -0.23
CA ASN A 21 -13.79 15.27 0.20
C ASN A 21 -12.86 15.14 -1.01
N ASP A 22 -11.84 15.99 -1.04
CA ASP A 22 -10.79 15.96 -2.05
C ASP A 22 -10.12 14.59 -2.14
N ALA A 23 -9.61 14.22 -3.31
CA ALA A 23 -9.05 12.88 -3.54
C ALA A 23 -7.91 12.52 -2.57
N TYR A 24 -7.10 13.50 -2.20
CA TYR A 24 -6.02 13.35 -1.22
C TYR A 24 -6.54 13.18 0.21
N THR A 25 -7.61 13.89 0.59
CA THR A 25 -8.23 13.78 1.92
C THR A 25 -8.75 12.36 2.13
N ASN A 26 -9.55 11.86 1.17
CA ASN A 26 -10.05 10.46 1.16
C ASN A 26 -8.91 9.46 1.34
N PHE A 27 -7.81 9.66 0.62
CA PHE A 27 -6.63 8.82 0.73
C PHE A 27 -5.99 8.86 2.13
N THR A 28 -5.77 10.06 2.69
CA THR A 28 -5.13 10.17 4.01
C THR A 28 -5.98 9.60 5.14
N GLU A 29 -7.29 9.75 5.06
CA GLU A 29 -8.26 9.24 6.04
C GLU A 29 -8.41 7.73 5.94
N SER A 30 -8.29 7.15 4.73
CA SER A 30 -8.31 5.69 4.55
C SER A 30 -7.16 4.97 5.27
N ILE A 31 -6.08 5.67 5.61
CA ILE A 31 -4.88 5.09 6.23
C ILE A 31 -4.90 5.28 7.75
N ARG A 32 -5.04 4.16 8.47
CA ARG A 32 -5.12 4.13 9.94
C ARG A 32 -3.82 4.47 10.66
N GLY A 33 -2.68 3.97 10.18
CA GLY A 33 -1.39 4.10 10.87
C GLY A 33 -0.61 5.35 10.44
N ALA A 34 -0.17 6.18 11.38
CA ALA A 34 0.59 7.41 11.11
C ALA A 34 1.90 7.16 10.34
N GLU A 35 2.67 6.13 10.73
CA GLU A 35 3.91 5.74 10.05
C GLU A 35 3.64 5.25 8.62
N THR A 36 2.59 4.46 8.46
CA THR A 36 2.17 3.97 7.14
C THR A 36 1.73 5.13 6.25
N ARG A 37 0.97 6.08 6.80
CA ARG A 37 0.52 7.29 6.11
C ARG A 37 1.72 8.09 5.62
N ARG A 38 2.72 8.34 6.47
CA ARG A 38 3.95 9.05 6.07
C ARG A 38 4.69 8.34 4.94
N GLY A 39 4.86 7.02 5.04
CA GLY A 39 5.49 6.21 4.01
C GLY A 39 4.70 6.20 2.70
N TYR A 40 3.37 6.17 2.78
CA TYR A 40 2.48 6.17 1.63
C TYR A 40 2.49 7.51 0.91
N ILE A 41 2.39 8.62 1.64
CA ILE A 41 2.51 9.98 1.09
C ILE A 41 3.84 10.12 0.33
N ARG A 42 4.97 9.75 0.94
CA ARG A 42 6.29 9.84 0.31
C ARG A 42 6.37 9.09 -1.03
N ASN A 43 5.88 7.86 -1.06
CA ASN A 43 5.91 7.03 -2.27
C ASN A 43 4.90 7.52 -3.32
N LEU A 44 3.76 8.05 -2.88
CA LEU A 44 2.76 8.64 -3.77
C LEU A 44 3.31 9.91 -4.43
N THR A 45 3.91 10.83 -3.67
CA THR A 45 4.56 12.04 -4.21
C THR A 45 5.57 11.67 -5.28
N ARG A 46 6.46 10.70 -5.01
CA ARG A 46 7.44 10.23 -6.00
C ARG A 46 6.79 9.69 -7.28
N PHE A 47 5.66 9.00 -7.16
CA PHE A 47 4.93 8.51 -8.34
C PHE A 47 4.33 9.67 -9.15
N LEU A 48 3.64 10.59 -8.48
CA LEU A 48 3.02 11.75 -9.12
C LEU A 48 4.06 12.65 -9.80
N ASP A 49 5.25 12.80 -9.19
CA ASP A 49 6.36 13.53 -9.77
C ASP A 49 6.97 12.87 -11.02
N MET A 50 6.75 11.57 -11.23
CA MET A 50 7.21 10.89 -12.44
C MET A 50 6.25 11.04 -13.62
N ILE A 51 5.03 11.51 -13.38
CA ILE A 51 4.06 11.74 -14.46
C ILE A 51 4.44 13.06 -15.14
N PRO A 52 4.71 13.06 -16.46
CA PRO A 52 5.04 14.29 -17.17
C PRO A 52 3.80 15.18 -17.34
N ASP A 53 4.00 16.49 -17.34
CA ASP A 53 2.90 17.47 -17.28
C ASP A 53 2.05 17.51 -18.58
N ASP A 54 2.65 17.13 -19.72
CA ASP A 54 1.99 16.99 -21.02
C ASP A 54 0.85 15.95 -21.01
N VAL A 55 0.96 14.91 -20.16
CA VAL A 55 -0.08 13.90 -20.00
C VAL A 55 -1.35 14.53 -19.42
N PHE A 56 -1.24 15.45 -18.47
CA PHE A 56 -2.42 16.11 -17.91
C PHE A 56 -3.06 17.05 -18.92
N GLU A 57 -2.26 17.81 -19.67
CA GLU A 57 -2.77 18.71 -20.72
C GLU A 57 -3.47 17.95 -21.85
N GLN A 58 -2.89 16.86 -22.33
CA GLN A 58 -3.45 16.10 -23.43
C GLN A 58 -4.83 15.51 -23.09
N TYR A 59 -5.00 15.02 -21.85
CA TYR A 59 -6.20 14.27 -21.48
C TYR A 59 -7.21 15.07 -20.67
N LEU A 60 -6.78 16.07 -19.88
CA LEU A 60 -7.66 16.92 -19.07
C LEU A 60 -7.82 18.33 -19.66
N GLY A 61 -6.90 18.79 -20.52
CA GLY A 61 -6.87 20.17 -20.99
C GLY A 61 -6.46 21.18 -19.91
N GLU A 62 -5.99 20.67 -18.76
CA GLU A 62 -5.57 21.47 -17.62
C GLU A 62 -4.12 21.12 -17.26
N GLN A 63 -3.32 22.15 -17.03
CA GLN A 63 -1.97 22.06 -16.50
C GLN A 63 -1.99 22.30 -14.98
N PRO A 64 -1.10 21.67 -14.20
CA PRO A 64 -0.94 22.00 -12.78
C PRO A 64 -0.67 23.50 -12.61
N LYS A 65 -1.51 24.19 -11.82
CA LYS A 65 -1.55 25.66 -11.74
C LYS A 65 -0.30 26.29 -11.09
N LYS A 66 0.52 25.50 -10.39
CA LYS A 66 1.72 25.97 -9.67
C LYS A 66 2.97 25.21 -10.12
N LYS A 67 4.08 25.95 -10.27
CA LYS A 67 5.45 25.39 -10.35
C LYS A 67 5.80 24.45 -9.18
N SER A 68 5.17 24.64 -8.02
CA SER A 68 5.25 23.70 -6.90
C SER A 68 4.23 22.58 -7.11
N ARG A 69 4.69 21.38 -7.45
CA ARG A 69 3.85 20.17 -7.52
C ARG A 69 3.29 19.84 -6.14
N ASP A 70 2.13 20.39 -5.82
CA ASP A 70 1.40 20.02 -4.61
C ASP A 70 0.81 18.62 -4.78
N VAL A 71 1.02 17.76 -3.79
CA VAL A 71 0.56 16.37 -3.80
C VAL A 71 -0.96 16.31 -3.85
N LYS A 72 -1.65 17.28 -3.23
CA LYS A 72 -3.10 17.36 -3.22
C LYS A 72 -3.66 17.59 -4.62
N GLU A 73 -3.18 18.63 -5.31
CA GLU A 73 -3.59 18.96 -6.68
C GLU A 73 -3.28 17.81 -7.65
N MET A 74 -2.07 17.24 -7.58
CA MET A 74 -1.66 16.14 -8.45
C MET A 74 -2.47 14.86 -8.21
N SER A 75 -2.84 14.58 -6.96
CA SER A 75 -3.70 13.45 -6.63
C SER A 75 -5.10 13.62 -7.23
N GLN A 76 -5.64 14.85 -7.19
CA GLN A 76 -6.94 15.16 -7.77
C GLN A 76 -6.92 14.99 -9.30
N LEU A 77 -5.96 15.63 -9.98
CA LEU A 77 -5.79 15.50 -11.43
C LEU A 77 -5.62 14.04 -11.86
N PHE A 78 -4.84 13.25 -11.13
CA PHE A 78 -4.66 11.83 -11.43
C PHE A 78 -5.95 11.02 -11.28
N ILE A 79 -6.78 11.31 -10.27
CA ILE A 79 -8.08 10.66 -10.10
C ILE A 79 -9.06 11.10 -11.19
N ASP A 80 -9.09 12.37 -11.55
CA ASP A 80 -9.96 12.88 -12.62
C ASP A 80 -9.57 12.26 -13.98
N LEU A 81 -8.27 12.13 -14.25
CA LEU A 81 -7.75 11.37 -15.38
C LEU A 81 -8.22 9.92 -15.35
N ALA A 82 -8.15 9.27 -14.20
CA ALA A 82 -8.54 7.86 -14.06
C ALA A 82 -10.04 7.61 -14.18
N ARG A 83 -10.86 8.59 -13.79
CA ARG A 83 -12.31 8.58 -14.03
C ARG A 83 -12.65 8.78 -15.50
N LYS A 84 -11.89 9.62 -16.21
CA LYS A 84 -12.09 9.88 -17.63
C LYS A 84 -11.63 8.72 -18.51
N ASP A 85 -10.41 8.21 -18.30
CA ASP A 85 -9.83 7.15 -19.11
C ASP A 85 -8.98 6.17 -18.27
N ILE A 86 -9.59 5.02 -17.98
CA ILE A 86 -8.96 3.91 -17.26
C ILE A 86 -7.81 3.27 -18.08
N ALA A 87 -7.87 3.28 -19.41
CA ALA A 87 -6.84 2.70 -20.26
C ALA A 87 -5.55 3.52 -20.20
N VAL A 88 -5.66 4.84 -20.18
CA VAL A 88 -4.53 5.76 -20.01
C VAL A 88 -3.90 5.58 -18.64
N THR A 89 -4.71 5.53 -17.57
CA THR A 89 -4.20 5.24 -16.21
C THR A 89 -3.44 3.92 -16.16
N LYS A 90 -3.95 2.87 -16.80
CA LYS A 90 -3.25 1.58 -16.91
C LYS A 90 -1.92 1.72 -17.67
N SER A 91 -1.85 2.56 -18.69
CA SER A 91 -0.62 2.84 -19.43
C SER A 91 0.42 3.52 -18.54
N ILE A 92 0.02 4.57 -17.81
CA ILE A 92 0.87 5.28 -16.85
C ILE A 92 1.41 4.32 -15.78
N LEU A 93 0.55 3.48 -15.21
CA LEU A 93 0.96 2.47 -14.21
C LEU A 93 1.97 1.46 -14.79
N LYS A 94 1.77 1.02 -16.05
CA LYS A 94 2.73 0.13 -16.72
C LYS A 94 4.07 0.81 -16.93
N SER A 95 4.08 2.07 -17.37
CA SER A 95 5.30 2.86 -17.54
C SER A 95 6.03 3.03 -16.21
N TYR A 96 5.32 3.37 -15.14
CA TYR A 96 5.90 3.46 -13.79
C TYR A 96 6.52 2.13 -13.34
N VAL A 97 5.85 1.00 -13.54
CA VAL A 97 6.41 -0.32 -13.20
C VAL A 97 7.67 -0.63 -14.00
N LYS A 98 7.76 -0.23 -15.27
CA LYS A 98 8.98 -0.39 -16.08
C LYS A 98 10.13 0.42 -15.50
N GLU A 99 9.90 1.69 -15.13
CA GLU A 99 10.93 2.54 -14.52
C GLU A 99 11.42 1.97 -13.18
N VAL A 100 10.50 1.58 -12.30
CA VAL A 100 10.88 0.98 -11.01
C VAL A 100 11.59 -0.36 -11.21
N LYS A 101 11.27 -1.13 -12.27
CA LYS A 101 12.01 -2.35 -12.60
C LYS A 101 13.44 -2.04 -13.05
N GLN A 102 13.66 -1.00 -13.85
CA GLN A 102 15.02 -0.57 -14.21
C GLN A 102 15.84 -0.18 -12.98
N GLU A 103 15.22 0.42 -11.95
CA GLU A 103 15.90 0.69 -10.67
C GLU A 103 16.31 -0.60 -9.93
N VAL A 104 15.51 -1.67 -10.02
CA VAL A 104 15.86 -2.99 -9.48
C VAL A 104 17.01 -3.61 -10.27
N ASP A 105 16.94 -3.57 -11.60
CA ASP A 105 17.99 -4.10 -12.47
C ASP A 105 19.32 -3.34 -12.26
N SER A 106 19.25 -2.06 -11.87
CA SER A 106 20.39 -1.23 -11.47
C SER A 106 20.83 -1.43 -10.01
N ASN A 107 20.28 -2.42 -9.28
CA ASN A 107 20.53 -2.68 -7.86
C ASN A 107 20.30 -1.48 -6.90
N LYS A 108 19.52 -0.47 -7.31
CA LYS A 108 19.19 0.69 -6.44
C LYS A 108 18.14 0.33 -5.40
N ILE A 109 17.30 -0.66 -5.68
CA ILE A 109 16.24 -1.12 -4.78
C ILE A 109 16.05 -2.64 -4.84
N SER A 110 15.57 -3.19 -3.73
CA SER A 110 15.14 -4.59 -3.65
C SER A 110 13.86 -4.82 -4.48
N PRO A 111 13.71 -5.99 -5.14
CA PRO A 111 12.47 -6.43 -5.76
C PRO A 111 11.25 -6.34 -4.81
N ASN A 112 11.45 -6.59 -3.51
CA ASN A 112 10.39 -6.54 -2.51
C ASN A 112 9.87 -5.10 -2.29
N THR A 113 10.72 -4.09 -2.49
CA THR A 113 10.37 -2.68 -2.34
C THR A 113 9.44 -2.20 -3.46
N VAL A 114 9.52 -2.78 -4.66
CA VAL A 114 8.63 -2.42 -5.80
C VAL A 114 7.16 -2.60 -5.44
N SER A 115 6.83 -3.72 -4.81
CA SER A 115 5.45 -3.99 -4.38
C SER A 115 4.99 -2.97 -3.33
N ASN A 116 5.88 -2.46 -2.49
CA ASN A 116 5.56 -1.45 -1.48
C ASN A 116 5.33 -0.07 -2.09
N ARG A 117 6.06 0.29 -3.16
CA ARG A 117 5.84 1.55 -3.89
C ARG A 117 4.49 1.63 -4.60
N LEU A 118 3.90 0.49 -4.97
CA LEU A 118 2.58 0.44 -5.61
C LEU A 118 1.40 0.49 -4.64
N LYS A 119 1.60 0.13 -3.36
CA LYS A 119 0.52 0.12 -2.36
C LYS A 119 -0.17 1.49 -2.17
N PRO A 120 0.54 2.62 -2.13
CA PRO A 120 -0.07 3.93 -1.99
C PRO A 120 -0.95 4.30 -3.19
N ILE A 121 -0.53 3.94 -4.41
CA ILE A 121 -1.30 4.20 -5.63
C ILE A 121 -2.60 3.38 -5.62
N LYS A 122 -2.52 2.12 -5.20
CA LYS A 122 -3.70 1.26 -4.96
C LYS A 122 -4.66 1.88 -3.94
N ALA A 123 -4.11 2.37 -2.82
CA ALA A 123 -4.90 3.00 -1.77
C ALA A 123 -5.56 4.29 -2.24
N LEU A 124 -4.86 5.14 -3.02
CA LEU A 124 -5.44 6.36 -3.59
C LEU A 124 -6.62 6.06 -4.52
N LEU A 125 -6.44 5.11 -5.45
CA LEU A 125 -7.51 4.71 -6.38
C LEU A 125 -8.69 4.08 -5.64
N SER A 126 -8.42 3.20 -4.66
CA SER A 126 -9.45 2.56 -3.86
C SER A 126 -10.22 3.54 -2.97
N ALA A 127 -9.55 4.55 -2.41
CA ALA A 127 -10.19 5.56 -1.57
C ALA A 127 -11.10 6.52 -2.36
N ASN A 128 -10.92 6.58 -3.68
CA ASN A 128 -11.69 7.43 -4.59
C ASN A 128 -12.60 6.64 -5.54
N GLU A 129 -12.86 5.38 -5.20
CA GLU A 129 -13.77 4.47 -5.90
C GLU A 129 -13.40 4.20 -7.37
N VAL A 130 -12.12 4.29 -7.72
CA VAL A 130 -11.62 4.00 -9.05
C VAL A 130 -11.11 2.56 -9.12
N ASP A 131 -11.83 1.69 -9.82
CA ASP A 131 -11.40 0.30 -10.01
C ASP A 131 -10.47 0.13 -11.22
N VAL A 132 -9.31 -0.48 -10.98
CA VAL A 132 -8.29 -0.76 -12.00
C VAL A 132 -7.88 -2.22 -11.91
N SER A 133 -7.90 -2.92 -13.05
CA SER A 133 -7.43 -4.31 -13.10
C SER A 133 -5.92 -4.41 -12.86
N TRP A 134 -5.54 -4.89 -11.67
CA TRP A 134 -4.14 -5.06 -11.27
C TRP A 134 -3.47 -6.34 -11.77
N LYS A 135 -4.22 -7.28 -12.36
CA LYS A 135 -3.70 -8.62 -12.76
C LYS A 135 -2.46 -8.51 -13.66
N LEU A 136 -2.56 -7.67 -14.69
CA LEU A 136 -1.46 -7.49 -15.65
C LEU A 136 -0.29 -6.72 -15.02
N ILE A 137 -0.58 -5.68 -14.25
CA ILE A 137 0.43 -4.86 -13.57
C ILE A 137 1.25 -5.70 -12.59
N ASN A 138 0.58 -6.52 -11.78
CA ASN A 138 1.24 -7.41 -10.82
C ASN A 138 2.13 -8.46 -11.53
N LYS A 139 1.76 -8.92 -12.72
CA LYS A 139 2.56 -9.88 -13.51
C LYS A 139 3.85 -9.26 -14.06
N MET A 140 3.91 -7.93 -14.21
CA MET A 140 5.10 -7.22 -14.67
C MET A 140 6.13 -6.96 -13.56
N LEU A 141 5.77 -7.22 -12.30
CA LEU A 141 6.65 -6.99 -11.16
C LEU A 141 7.81 -7.99 -11.13
N PRO A 142 8.99 -7.58 -10.65
CA PRO A 142 10.09 -8.50 -10.43
C PRO A 142 9.71 -9.57 -9.41
N ARG A 143 10.31 -10.75 -9.56
CA ARG A 143 10.08 -11.86 -8.63
C ARG A 143 10.55 -11.46 -7.23
N ARG A 144 9.69 -11.66 -6.23
CA ARG A 144 10.04 -11.41 -4.82
C ARG A 144 11.19 -12.32 -4.40
N THR A 145 12.14 -11.75 -3.68
CA THR A 145 13.22 -12.49 -3.03
C THR A 145 12.79 -12.83 -1.61
N LYS A 146 13.31 -13.94 -1.06
CA LYS A 146 13.09 -14.24 0.35
C LYS A 146 13.73 -13.15 1.19
N SER A 147 13.08 -12.78 2.30
CA SER A 147 13.72 -11.91 3.28
C SER A 147 14.87 -12.70 3.91
N GLU A 148 16.04 -12.09 3.99
CA GLU A 148 17.16 -12.59 4.79
C GLU A 148 16.95 -12.17 6.24
N ASP A 149 15.79 -12.53 6.81
CA ASP A 149 15.51 -12.23 8.21
C ASP A 149 16.55 -12.94 9.10
N ARG A 150 16.86 -12.31 10.23
CA ARG A 150 17.85 -12.84 11.16
C ARG A 150 17.44 -14.24 11.62
N ALA A 151 18.34 -15.21 11.47
CA ALA A 151 18.17 -16.52 12.10
C ALA A 151 18.09 -16.36 13.64
N TYR A 152 17.31 -17.24 14.29
CA TYR A 152 17.26 -17.28 15.75
C TYR A 152 18.62 -17.65 16.32
N THR A 153 18.99 -17.05 17.45
CA THR A 153 20.17 -17.48 18.19
C THR A 153 19.89 -18.76 18.96
N ARG A 154 20.95 -19.42 19.43
CA ARG A 154 20.84 -20.65 20.21
C ARG A 154 20.03 -20.42 21.50
N GLU A 155 20.25 -19.28 22.15
CA GLU A 155 19.59 -18.90 23.40
C GLU A 155 18.09 -18.66 23.18
N GLU A 156 17.73 -18.05 22.04
CA GLU A 156 16.34 -17.85 21.64
C GLU A 156 15.63 -19.18 21.37
N ILE A 157 16.29 -20.12 20.66
CA ILE A 157 15.75 -21.45 20.42
C ILE A 157 15.56 -22.21 21.74
N HIS A 158 16.52 -22.11 22.67
CA HIS A 158 16.40 -22.76 23.98
C HIS A 158 15.22 -22.22 24.78
N LYS A 159 15.03 -20.90 24.79
CA LYS A 159 13.89 -20.26 25.42
C LYS A 159 12.54 -20.67 24.78
N MET A 160 12.51 -20.90 23.46
CA MET A 160 11.32 -21.42 22.79
C MET A 160 10.98 -22.85 23.24
N ILE A 161 11.99 -23.70 23.41
CA ILE A 161 11.83 -25.07 23.93
C ILE A 161 11.28 -25.06 25.35
N GLU A 162 11.80 -24.19 26.23
CA GLU A 162 11.36 -24.07 27.62
C GLU A 162 9.91 -23.59 27.75
N CYS A 163 9.44 -22.73 26.84
CA CYS A 163 8.07 -22.22 26.83
C CYS A 163 7.06 -23.15 26.14
N CYS A 164 7.49 -24.23 25.48
CA CYS A 164 6.58 -25.18 24.84
C CYS A 164 5.89 -26.06 25.89
N THR A 165 4.55 -25.96 25.96
CA THR A 165 3.72 -26.82 26.81
C THR A 165 3.40 -28.17 26.16
N ASP A 166 3.38 -28.23 24.82
CA ASP A 166 3.14 -29.46 24.06
C ASP A 166 4.46 -30.15 23.67
N VAL A 167 4.50 -31.47 23.90
CA VAL A 167 5.65 -32.33 23.61
C VAL A 167 5.91 -32.42 22.10
N THR A 168 4.85 -32.36 21.28
CA THR A 168 4.96 -32.44 19.81
C THR A 168 5.65 -31.22 19.22
N ASP A 169 5.34 -30.02 19.74
CA ASP A 169 5.97 -28.78 19.30
C ASP A 169 7.43 -28.69 19.76
N ASN A 170 7.72 -29.20 20.96
CA ASN A 170 9.09 -29.34 21.45
C ASN A 170 9.93 -30.25 20.53
N LEU A 171 9.40 -31.41 20.14
CA LEU A 171 10.02 -32.31 19.18
C LEU A 171 10.33 -31.64 17.83
N LYS A 172 9.42 -30.83 17.30
CA LYS A 172 9.64 -30.09 16.05
C LYS A 172 10.80 -29.10 16.19
N LEU A 173 10.88 -28.37 17.30
CA LEU A 173 11.96 -27.42 17.58
C LEU A 173 13.31 -28.11 17.72
N ILE A 174 13.38 -29.23 18.43
CA ILE A 174 14.61 -30.03 18.56
C ILE A 174 15.07 -30.53 17.19
N VAL A 175 14.17 -31.06 16.35
CA VAL A 175 14.51 -31.51 14.99
C VAL A 175 15.04 -30.37 14.12
N VAL A 176 14.44 -29.17 14.23
CA VAL A 176 14.93 -27.97 13.53
C VAL A 176 16.33 -27.58 14.01
N GLN A 177 16.56 -27.59 15.32
CA GLN A 177 17.87 -27.33 15.91
C GLN A 177 18.93 -28.33 15.40
N THR A 178 18.64 -29.63 15.39
CA THR A 178 19.57 -30.65 14.90
C THR A 178 19.91 -30.47 13.42
N LYS A 179 18.92 -30.13 12.58
CA LYS A 179 19.16 -29.86 11.15
C LYS A 179 20.00 -28.61 10.91
N MET A 180 19.86 -27.58 11.75
CA MET A 180 20.73 -26.40 11.69
C MET A 180 22.17 -26.73 12.06
N TYR A 181 22.41 -27.60 13.05
CA TYR A 181 23.76 -28.06 13.41
C TYR A 181 24.46 -28.89 12.32
N GLN A 182 23.70 -29.59 11.48
CA GLN A 182 24.25 -30.41 10.39
C GLN A 182 24.56 -29.62 9.11
N ALA A 183 24.07 -28.38 9.01
CA ALA A 183 24.24 -27.52 7.84
C ALA A 183 25.40 -26.50 7.99
N LEU A 184 26.08 -26.51 9.15
CA LEU A 184 27.31 -25.75 9.45
C LEU A 184 28.53 -26.67 9.29
#